data_AF-R9AMM7-F1
#
_entry.id   AF-R9AMM7-F1
#
_cell.length_a   1.000
_cell.length_b   1.000
_cell.length_c   1.000
_cell.angle_alpha   90.00
_cell.angle_beta   90.00
_cell.angle_gamma   90.00
#
_symmetry.space_group_name_H-M   'P 1'
#
loop_
_entity.id
_entity.type
_entity.pdbx_description
1 polymer ?
#
loop_
_entity_poly.entity_id
_entity_poly.type
_entity_poly.pdbx_seq_one_letter_code
_entity_poly.pdbx_strand_id
1 'polypeptide(L)'
;MLDIKEENILQSIPKGDLHVHLNGAIPTDLVKNILEKDLTIIPSSFDLDKNLNILEPQNHLSDYLKPWEVLNLLPKSKEDLNLIVLETFRSFQLANI
;
A
#
# COMPACT_ATOMS: atom_id res chain seq x y z
N MET A 1 8.09 27.03 -1.32
CA MET A 1 8.74 26.42 -2.50
C MET A 1 9.98 25.74 -1.95
N LEU A 2 9.87 24.44 -1.64
CA LEU A 2 11.02 23.65 -1.19
C LEU A 2 11.96 23.50 -2.39
N ASP A 3 13.24 23.70 -2.15
CA ASP A 3 14.28 23.70 -3.17
C ASP A 3 14.44 22.27 -3.72
N ILE A 4 14.53 22.10 -5.03
CA ILE A 4 14.61 20.79 -5.75
C ILE A 4 15.79 19.92 -5.25
N LYS A 5 16.73 20.50 -4.49
CA LYS A 5 17.83 19.80 -3.83
C LYS A 5 17.41 19.03 -2.56
N GLU A 6 16.38 19.46 -1.83
CA GLU A 6 15.99 18.85 -0.55
C GLU A 6 15.23 17.54 -0.71
N GLU A 7 14.40 17.40 -1.76
CA GLU A 7 13.62 16.18 -2.01
C GLU A 7 14.50 14.93 -2.17
N ASN A 8 15.69 15.07 -2.76
CA ASN A 8 16.63 13.96 -2.94
C ASN A 8 17.37 13.58 -1.65
N ILE A 9 17.49 14.50 -0.67
CA ILE A 9 18.24 14.23 0.56
C ILE A 9 17.49 13.19 1.40
N LEU A 10 16.18 13.37 1.60
CA LEU A 10 15.37 12.46 2.43
C LEU A 10 15.32 11.02 1.90
N GLN A 11 15.26 10.85 0.58
CA GLN A 11 15.35 9.53 -0.05
C GLN A 11 16.74 8.91 0.11
N SER A 12 17.81 9.70 0.07
CA SER A 12 19.18 9.20 0.18
C SER A 12 19.62 8.75 1.58
N ILE A 13 18.87 9.11 2.63
CA ILE A 13 19.20 8.71 4.01
C ILE A 13 18.83 7.24 4.23
N PRO A 14 19.75 6.38 4.71
CA PRO A 14 19.41 5.03 5.13
C PRO A 14 18.43 5.06 6.29
N LYS A 15 17.29 4.41 6.14
CA LYS A 15 16.22 4.34 7.13
C LYS A 15 16.06 2.90 7.60
N GLY A 16 15.23 2.73 8.62
CA GLY A 16 14.74 1.43 9.05
C GLY A 16 13.35 1.62 9.64
N ASP A 17 12.41 0.79 9.21
CA ASP A 17 11.03 0.80 9.72
C ASP A 17 10.84 -0.36 10.70
N LEU A 18 10.37 -0.05 11.90
CA LEU A 18 10.12 -1.04 12.95
C LEU A 18 8.65 -1.43 13.06
N HIS A 19 7.75 -0.64 12.45
CA HIS A 19 6.31 -0.88 12.50
C HIS A 19 5.70 -0.63 11.13
N VAL A 20 5.69 -1.68 10.31
CA VAL A 20 4.98 -1.68 9.04
C VAL A 20 4.06 -2.89 8.97
N HIS A 21 2.83 -2.66 8.50
CA HIS A 21 1.95 -3.77 8.14
C HIS A 21 2.13 -4.08 6.67
N LEU A 22 2.54 -5.30 6.34
CA LEU A 22 2.82 -5.70 4.95
C LEU A 22 1.65 -5.39 4.00
N ASN A 23 0.42 -5.74 4.40
CA ASN A 23 -0.77 -5.49 3.58
C ASN A 23 -1.07 -4.00 3.39
N GLY A 24 -0.69 -3.15 4.33
CA GLY A 24 -0.82 -1.69 4.23
C GLY A 24 0.29 -1.01 3.43
N ALA A 25 1.33 -1.76 3.04
CA ALA A 25 2.50 -1.25 2.32
C ALA A 25 2.58 -1.77 0.87
N ILE A 26 1.58 -2.52 0.41
CA ILE A 26 1.53 -3.03 -0.96
C ILE A 26 1.34 -1.85 -1.92
N PRO A 27 2.11 -1.76 -3.03
CA PRO A 27 1.84 -0.77 -4.07
C PRO A 27 0.39 -0.84 -4.57
N THR A 28 -0.28 0.31 -4.66
CA THR A 28 -1.70 0.42 -5.05
C THR A 28 -2.01 -0.34 -6.34
N ASP A 29 -1.18 -0.19 -7.37
CA ASP A 29 -1.39 -0.84 -8.66
C ASP A 29 -1.28 -2.35 -8.56
N LEU A 30 -0.39 -2.86 -7.69
CA LEU A 30 -0.27 -4.29 -7.43
C LEU A 30 -1.53 -4.84 -6.75
N VAL A 31 -2.10 -4.10 -5.78
CA VAL A 31 -3.38 -4.49 -5.16
C VAL A 31 -4.46 -4.63 -6.22
N LYS A 32 -4.63 -3.61 -7.07
CA LYS A 32 -5.63 -3.61 -8.15
C LYS A 32 -5.43 -4.79 -9.10
N ASN A 33 -4.19 -5.04 -9.52
CA ASN A 33 -3.85 -6.13 -10.42
C ASN A 33 -4.16 -7.51 -9.82
N ILE A 34 -3.83 -7.75 -8.56
CA ILE A 34 -4.13 -9.05 -7.90
C ILE A 34 -5.64 -9.24 -7.76
N LEU A 35 -6.37 -8.19 -7.36
CA LEU A 35 -7.83 -8.25 -7.21
C LEU A 35 -8.52 -8.61 -8.53
N GLU A 36 -8.09 -8.00 -9.64
CA GLU A 36 -8.58 -8.29 -10.98
C GLU A 36 -8.23 -9.71 -11.43
N LYS A 37 -6.95 -10.09 -11.31
CA LYS A 37 -6.44 -11.42 -11.69
C LYS A 37 -7.18 -12.56 -10.98
N ASP A 38 -7.48 -12.40 -9.70
CA ASP A 38 -8.17 -13.40 -8.88
C ASP A 38 -9.70 -13.28 -8.88
N LEU A 39 -10.27 -12.40 -9.72
CA LEU A 39 -11.71 -12.11 -9.78
C LEU A 39 -12.31 -11.88 -8.38
N THR A 40 -11.61 -11.08 -7.59
CA THR A 40 -11.97 -10.87 -6.17
C THR A 40 -13.27 -10.11 -6.04
N ILE A 41 -14.23 -10.70 -5.32
CA ILE A 41 -15.47 -10.02 -4.97
C ILE A 41 -15.16 -8.98 -3.91
N ILE A 42 -15.26 -7.72 -4.31
CA ILE A 42 -15.10 -6.53 -3.45
C ILE A 42 -16.47 -6.12 -2.89
N PRO A 43 -16.54 -5.56 -1.66
CA PRO A 43 -17.80 -5.04 -1.14
C PRO A 43 -18.40 -4.01 -2.10
N SER A 44 -19.71 -4.10 -2.37
CA SER A 44 -20.37 -3.25 -3.37
C SER A 44 -20.33 -1.75 -3.03
N SER A 45 -20.12 -1.40 -1.76
CA SER A 45 -19.98 -0.03 -1.28
C SER A 45 -18.54 0.48 -1.32
N PHE A 46 -17.57 -0.33 -1.78
CA PHE A 46 -16.16 0.02 -1.81
C PHE A 46 -15.76 0.53 -3.21
N ASP A 47 -15.35 1.79 -3.27
CA ASP A 47 -14.79 2.42 -4.47
C ASP A 47 -13.26 2.29 -4.44
N LEU A 48 -12.70 1.42 -5.29
CA LEU A 48 -11.25 1.15 -5.32
C LEU A 48 -10.40 2.40 -5.54
N ASP A 49 -10.89 3.38 -6.30
CA ASP A 49 -10.12 4.59 -6.61
C ASP A 49 -10.14 5.60 -5.46
N LYS A 50 -11.20 5.58 -4.64
CA LYS A 50 -11.36 6.53 -3.53
C LYS A 50 -11.04 5.96 -2.15
N ASN A 51 -11.23 4.66 -1.96
CA ASN A 51 -11.22 4.05 -0.63
C ASN A 51 -9.96 3.22 -0.35
N LEU A 52 -9.16 2.93 -1.39
CA LEU A 52 -7.94 2.14 -1.22
C LEU A 52 -6.79 2.94 -0.60
N ASN A 53 -6.79 4.26 -0.76
CA ASN A 53 -5.81 5.16 -0.17
C ASN A 53 -6.51 6.23 0.68
N ILE A 54 -5.91 6.55 1.83
CA ILE A 54 -6.33 7.69 2.65
C ILE A 54 -5.43 8.88 2.30
N LEU A 55 -5.94 9.80 1.48
CA LEU A 55 -5.22 10.99 1.04
C LEU A 55 -5.47 12.21 1.93
N GLU A 56 -6.56 12.19 2.70
CA GLU A 56 -6.98 13.26 3.59
C GLU A 56 -7.12 12.75 5.04
N PRO A 57 -6.86 13.57 6.06
CA PRO A 57 -7.08 13.20 7.46
C PRO A 57 -8.51 12.72 7.71
N GLN A 58 -8.64 11.68 8.52
CA GLN A 58 -9.94 11.10 8.88
C GLN A 58 -10.31 11.44 10.32
N ASN A 59 -11.60 11.63 10.59
CA ASN A 59 -12.10 11.99 11.92
C ASN A 59 -12.12 10.80 12.88
N HIS A 60 -12.21 9.58 12.35
CA HIS A 60 -12.26 8.35 13.14
C HIS A 60 -11.32 7.28 12.60
N LEU A 61 -10.81 6.45 13.52
CA LEU A 61 -9.97 5.31 13.17
C LEU A 61 -10.69 4.32 12.26
N SER A 62 -12.00 4.13 12.42
CA SER A 62 -12.81 3.29 11.54
C SER A 62 -12.73 3.73 10.08
N ASP A 63 -12.73 5.04 9.83
CA ASP A 63 -12.68 5.61 8.48
C ASP A 63 -11.26 5.46 7.90
N TYR A 64 -10.23 5.67 8.73
CA TYR A 64 -8.84 5.39 8.36
C TYR A 64 -8.63 3.92 7.99
N LEU A 65 -9.32 3.00 8.67
CA LEU A 65 -9.22 1.57 8.42
C LEU A 65 -10.03 1.11 7.20
N LYS A 66 -10.73 2.00 6.48
CA LYS A 66 -11.52 1.62 5.30
C LYS A 66 -10.74 0.77 4.28
N PRO A 67 -9.49 1.08 3.88
CA PRO A 67 -8.73 0.25 2.94
C PRO A 67 -8.63 -1.22 3.34
N TRP A 68 -8.64 -1.51 4.64
CA TRP A 68 -8.50 -2.87 5.18
C TRP A 68 -9.67 -3.79 4.84
N GLU A 69 -10.84 -3.25 4.46
CA GLU A 69 -11.93 -4.07 3.91
C GLU A 69 -11.50 -4.82 2.65
N VAL A 70 -10.56 -4.26 1.88
CA VAL A 70 -10.00 -4.86 0.66
C VAL A 70 -8.64 -5.49 0.90
N LEU A 71 -7.75 -4.82 1.65
CA LEU A 71 -6.41 -5.34 1.89
C LEU A 71 -6.39 -6.67 2.66
N ASN A 72 -7.43 -6.95 3.47
CA ASN A 72 -7.58 -8.24 4.16
C ASN A 72 -8.01 -9.39 3.23
N LEU A 73 -8.41 -9.10 1.99
CA LEU A 73 -8.74 -10.12 0.98
C LEU A 73 -7.49 -10.70 0.31
N LEU A 74 -6.32 -10.12 0.59
CA LEU A 74 -5.03 -10.50 0.01
C LEU A 74 -4.07 -11.03 1.10
N PRO A 75 -3.17 -11.95 0.75
CA PRO A 75 -3.07 -12.69 -0.51
C PRO A 75 -4.12 -13.81 -0.63
N LYS A 76 -4.41 -14.26 -1.86
CA LYS A 76 -5.27 -15.43 -2.11
C LYS A 76 -4.51 -16.72 -2.42
N SER A 77 -3.26 -16.60 -2.82
CA SER A 77 -2.37 -17.72 -3.13
C SER A 77 -0.96 -17.47 -2.59
N LYS A 78 -0.13 -18.52 -2.61
CA LYS A 78 1.28 -18.41 -2.25
C LYS A 78 2.03 -17.54 -3.27
N GLU A 79 1.61 -17.62 -4.53
CA GLU A 79 2.14 -16.83 -5.63
C GLU A 79 1.87 -15.34 -5.40
N ASP A 80 0.67 -14.97 -4.95
CA ASP A 80 0.34 -13.58 -4.60
C ASP A 80 1.15 -13.10 -3.40
N LEU A 81 1.31 -13.93 -2.37
CA LEU A 81 2.12 -13.58 -1.21
C LEU A 81 3.57 -13.31 -1.63
N ASN A 82 4.15 -14.17 -2.48
CA ASN A 82 5.50 -13.96 -2.98
C ASN A 82 5.62 -12.65 -3.76
N LEU A 83 4.65 -12.36 -4.63
CA LEU A 83 4.64 -11.13 -5.42
C LEU A 83 4.51 -9.88 -4.52
N ILE A 84 3.59 -9.90 -3.55
CA ILE A 84 3.41 -8.85 -2.55
C ILE A 84 4.71 -8.58 -1.79
N VAL A 85 5.35 -9.63 -1.27
CA VAL A 85 6.61 -9.47 -0.52
C VAL A 85 7.68 -8.85 -1.41
N LEU A 86 7.90 -9.36 -2.62
CA LEU A 86 8.96 -8.86 -3.50
C LEU A 86 8.75 -7.39 -3.88
N GLU A 87 7.54 -7.01 -4.28
CA GLU A 87 7.27 -5.64 -4.74
C GLU A 87 7.18 -4.62 -3.60
N THR A 88 6.68 -5.02 -2.43
CA THR A 88 6.70 -4.15 -1.25
C THR A 88 8.14 -3.87 -0.81
N PHE A 89 8.99 -4.90 -0.69
CA PHE A 89 10.40 -4.71 -0.31
C PHE A 89 11.20 -3.97 -1.39
N ARG A 90 10.87 -4.16 -2.68
CA ARG A 90 11.42 -3.33 -3.75
C ARG A 90 11.09 -1.85 -3.55
N SER A 91 9.85 -1.55 -3.15
CA SER A 91 9.41 -0.18 -2.87
C SER A 91 10.16 0.43 -1.68
N PHE A 92 10.40 -0.37 -0.63
CA PHE A 92 11.24 0.05 0.51
C PHE A 92 12.68 0.33 0.11
N GLN A 93 13.28 -0.53 -0.72
CA GLN A 93 14.62 -0.31 -1.25
C GLN A 93 14.72 0.99 -2.05
N LEU A 94 13.73 1.29 -2.90
CA LEU A 94 13.67 2.55 -3.64
C LEU A 94 13.52 3.77 -2.73
N ALA A 95 12.88 3.58 -1.58
CA ALA A 95 12.77 4.59 -0.53
C ALA A 95 14.00 4.62 0.42
N ASN A 96 15.01 3.75 0.22
CA ASN A 96 16.17 3.58 1.09
C ASN A 96 15.79 3.30 2.57
N ILE A 97 14.79 2.44 2.74
CA ILE A 97 14.38 1.81 4.00
C ILE A 97 14.98 0.40 4.05
#